data_AF-A0A1J3GQQ0-F1
#
_entry.id   AF-A0A1J3GQQ0-F1
#
_cell.length_a   1.000
_cell.length_b   1.000
_cell.length_c   1.000
_cell.angle_alpha   90.00
_cell.angle_beta   90.00
_cell.angle_gamma   90.00
#
_symmetry.space_group_name_H-M   'P 1'
#
loop_
_entity.id
_entity.type
_entity.pdbx_description
1 polymer ?
#
loop_
_entity_poly.entity_id
_entity_poly.type
_entity_poly.pdbx_seq_one_letter_code
_entity_poly.pdbx_strand_id
1 'polypeptide(L)' 'EAFRPSRFMEPDMPDFMGTNFEFIPFGAGRRSCPGMQLGLYAMEVAVANTIHCYTWQLPDGMKPNELDMSDVMGLTAPRA' A
#
# COMPACT_ATOMS: atom_id res chain seq x y z
N GLU A 1 2.17 1.44 15.52
CA GLU A 1 1.91 0.75 14.23
C GLU A 1 3.24 0.30 13.62
N ALA A 2 3.28 -0.78 12.85
CA ALA A 2 4.52 -1.28 12.25
C ALA A 2 4.29 -1.69 10.80
N PHE A 3 5.08 -1.14 9.88
CA PHE A 3 5.08 -1.55 8.47
C PHE A 3 5.79 -2.90 8.31
N ARG A 4 5.02 -3.98 8.17
CA ARG A 4 5.54 -5.36 8.03
C ARG A 4 4.98 -6.04 6.77
N PRO A 5 5.57 -5.83 5.57
CA PRO A 5 5.07 -6.43 4.32
C PRO A 5 5.08 -7.96 4.33
N SER A 6 6.05 -8.57 5.01
CA SER A 6 6.18 -10.02 5.12
C SER A 6 4.98 -10.71 5.76
N ARG A 7 4.11 -9.97 6.46
CA ARG A 7 2.88 -10.52 7.02
C ARG A 7 2.03 -11.20 5.96
N PHE A 8 2.02 -10.74 4.71
CA PHE A 8 1.21 -11.32 3.64
C PHE A 8 1.76 -12.63 3.08
N MET A 9 2.95 -13.06 3.52
CA MET A 9 3.53 -14.36 3.17
C MET A 9 3.30 -15.43 4.25
N GLU A 10 2.69 -15.06 5.38
CA GLU A 10 2.34 -16.02 6.43
C GLU A 10 1.21 -16.96 5.95
N PRO A 11 1.16 -18.21 6.43
CA PRO A 11 0.07 -19.12 6.10
C PRO A 11 -1.30 -18.54 6.48
N ASP A 12 -2.34 -18.87 5.70
CA ASP A 12 -3.73 -18.49 5.95
C ASP A 12 -3.99 -16.97 5.99
N MET A 13 -3.07 -16.18 5.43
CA MET A 13 -3.23 -14.74 5.40
C MET A 13 -4.38 -14.32 4.48
N PRO A 14 -5.21 -13.35 4.91
CA PRO A 14 -6.34 -12.92 4.12
C PRO A 14 -5.91 -12.27 2.80
N ASP A 15 -6.62 -12.61 1.72
CA ASP A 15 -6.53 -11.87 0.46
C ASP A 15 -7.35 -10.58 0.51
N PHE A 16 -7.18 -9.72 -0.49
CA PHE A 16 -7.91 -8.46 -0.63
C PHE A 16 -9.23 -8.61 -1.41
N MET A 17 -9.74 -9.84 -1.61
CA MET A 17 -10.93 -10.10 -2.43
C MET A 17 -12.25 -9.78 -1.71
N GLY A 18 -12.18 -9.29 -0.47
CA GLY A 18 -13.35 -8.88 0.30
C GLY A 18 -14.07 -10.01 1.01
N THR A 19 -13.40 -11.15 1.22
CA THR A 19 -13.90 -12.31 1.99
C THR A 19 -13.59 -12.19 3.48
N ASN A 20 -12.59 -11.37 3.85
CA ASN A 20 -12.20 -11.10 5.22
C ASN A 20 -12.32 -9.60 5.56
N PHE A 21 -13.11 -9.27 6.58
CA PHE A 21 -13.39 -7.89 6.99
C PHE A 21 -12.22 -7.17 7.64
N GLU A 22 -11.17 -7.89 8.06
CA GLU A 22 -9.93 -7.28 8.54
C GLU A 22 -9.08 -6.72 7.38
N PHE A 23 -9.38 -7.09 6.13
CA PHE A 23 -8.61 -6.65 4.96
C PHE A 23 -9.50 -6.40 3.72
N ILE A 24 -10.07 -5.19 3.65
CA ILE A 24 -11.00 -4.74 2.58
C ILE A 24 -10.57 -3.44 1.89
N PRO A 25 -9.33 -3.33 1.37
CA PRO A 25 -8.83 -2.07 0.78
C PRO A 25 -9.64 -1.60 -0.44
N PHE A 26 -10.35 -2.51 -1.11
CA PHE A 26 -11.20 -2.21 -2.27
C PHE A 26 -12.70 -2.40 -1.98
N GLY A 27 -13.09 -2.53 -0.70
CA GLY A 27 -14.45 -2.86 -0.30
C GLY A 27 -14.86 -4.30 -0.67
N ALA A 28 -16.15 -4.61 -0.53
CA ALA A 28 -16.69 -5.96 -0.77
C ALA A 28 -18.09 -5.94 -1.40
N GLY A 29 -18.49 -7.06 -2.00
CA GLY A 29 -19.84 -7.27 -2.55
C GLY A 29 -20.20 -6.35 -3.72
N ARG A 30 -21.47 -5.94 -3.80
CA ARG A 30 -22.03 -5.18 -4.95
C ARG A 30 -21.43 -3.78 -5.15
N ARG A 31 -20.69 -3.27 -4.16
CA ARG A 31 -20.10 -1.92 -4.16
C ARG A 31 -18.58 -1.96 -4.01
N SER A 32 -17.95 -3.11 -4.26
CA SER A 32 -16.50 -3.18 -4.36
C SER A 32 -15.97 -2.27 -5.48
N CYS A 33 -14.73 -1.84 -5.34
CA CYS A 33 -14.09 -0.93 -6.28
C CYS A 33 -13.99 -1.61 -7.66
N PRO A 34 -14.67 -1.06 -8.70
CA PRO A 34 -14.58 -1.64 -10.04
C PRO A 34 -13.19 -1.47 -10.66
N GLY A 35 -12.36 -0.56 -10.12
CA GLY A 35 -11.00 -0.30 -10.57
C GLY A 35 -9.91 -1.14 -9.90
N MET A 36 -10.26 -2.14 -9.07
CA MET A 36 -9.29 -2.92 -8.29
C MET A 36 -8.12 -3.47 -9.15
N GLN A 37 -8.43 -4.14 -10.26
CA GLN A 37 -7.40 -4.76 -11.11
C GLN A 37 -6.49 -3.72 -11.78
N LEU A 38 -7.07 -2.62 -12.25
CA LEU A 38 -6.30 -1.53 -12.86
C LEU A 38 -5.39 -0.86 -11.82
N GLY A 39 -5.90 -0.64 -10.61
CA GLY A 39 -5.13 -0.06 -9.50
C GLY A 39 -3.93 -0.92 -9.12
N LEU A 40 -4.12 -2.24 -9.00
CA LEU A 40 -3.05 -3.19 -8.72
C LEU A 40 -1.98 -3.18 -9.82
N TYR A 41 -2.40 -3.29 -11.09
CA TYR A 41 -1.46 -3.26 -12.22
C TYR A 41 -0.66 -1.96 -12.28
N ALA A 42 -1.34 -0.81 -12.11
CA ALA A 42 -0.67 0.49 -12.10
C ALA A 42 0.34 0.60 -10.94
N MET A 43 -0.03 0.14 -9.74
CA MET A 43 0.84 0.14 -8.57
C MET A 43 2.06 -0.76 -8.77
N GLU A 44 1.87 -1.99 -9.25
CA GLU A 44 2.95 -2.94 -9.51
C GLU A 44 3.96 -2.41 -10.52
N VAL A 45 3.49 -1.88 -11.66
CA VAL A 45 4.35 -1.30 -12.69
C VAL A 45 5.09 -0.07 -12.17
N ALA A 46 4.40 0.82 -11.44
CA ALA A 46 5.02 2.01 -10.88
C ALA A 46 6.14 1.64 -9.87
N VAL A 47 5.87 0.71 -8.96
CA VAL A 47 6.87 0.24 -7.98
C VAL A 47 8.02 -0.48 -8.67
N ALA A 48 7.74 -1.40 -9.60
CA ALA A 48 8.77 -2.15 -10.32
C ALA A 48 9.74 -1.23 -11.06
N ASN A 49 9.24 -0.26 -11.83
CA ASN A 49 10.09 0.71 -12.53
C ASN A 49 10.91 1.56 -11.55
N THR A 50 10.27 1.99 -10.47
CA THR A 50 10.86 2.82 -9.42
C THR A 50 12.05 2.14 -8.75
N ILE A 51 11.91 0.87 -8.36
CA ILE A 51 12.98 0.12 -7.67
C ILE A 51 14.02 -0.46 -8.62
N HIS A 52 13.66 -0.69 -9.89
CA HIS A 52 14.58 -1.26 -10.87
C HIS A 52 15.54 -0.21 -11.43
N CYS A 53 15.04 0.99 -11.72
CA CYS A 53 15.80 2.02 -12.43
C CYS A 53 16.52 3.01 -11.51
N TYR A 54 16.14 3.08 -10.23
CA TYR A 54 16.62 4.12 -9.31
C TYR A 54 17.00 3.58 -7.94
N THR A 55 18.02 4.20 -7.34
CA THR A 55 18.32 4.04 -5.91
C THR A 55 17.79 5.25 -5.18
N TRP A 56 16.88 5.02 -4.23
CA TRP A 56 16.19 6.08 -3.50
C TRP A 56 16.93 6.39 -2.20
N GLN A 57 17.09 7.68 -1.92
CA GLN A 57 17.69 8.19 -0.69
C GLN A 57 16.93 9.45 -0.27
N LEU A 58 16.84 9.68 1.04
CA LEU A 58 16.25 10.91 1.55
C LEU A 58 17.21 12.10 1.27
N PRO A 59 16.66 13.29 0.98
CA PRO A 59 17.48 14.46 0.68
C PRO A 59 18.30 14.89 1.90
N ASP A 60 19.41 15.57 1.65
CA ASP A 60 20.18 16.32 2.66
C ASP A 60 20.62 15.51 3.90
N GLY A 61 20.77 14.19 3.77
CA GLY A 61 21.16 13.31 4.88
C GLY A 61 20.07 13.11 5.93
N MET A 62 18.81 13.44 5.60
CA MET A 62 17.65 13.23 6.45
C MET A 62 17.53 11.76 6.88
N LYS A 63 17.19 11.54 8.15
CA LYS A 63 16.99 10.22 8.73
C LYS A 63 15.55 9.73 8.47
N PRO A 64 15.32 8.41 8.38
CA PRO A 64 13.97 7.88 8.16
C PRO A 64 12.93 8.30 9.20
N ASN A 65 13.35 8.52 10.45
CA ASN A 65 12.46 8.94 11.53
C ASN A 65 12.12 10.44 11.53
N GLU A 66 12.72 11.22 10.63
CA GLU A 66 12.41 12.63 10.42
C GLU A 66 11.32 12.82 9.36
N LEU A 67 10.94 11.75 8.65
CA LEU A 67 9.85 11.76 7.67
C LEU A 67 8.50 11.79 8.40
N ASP A 68 7.66 12.78 8.07
CA ASP A 68 6.30 12.85 8.57
C ASP A 68 5.41 11.81 7.87
N MET A 69 5.12 10.74 8.61
CA MET A 69 4.23 9.65 8.21
C MET A 69 2.87 9.75 8.90
N SER A 70 2.48 10.94 9.37
CA SER A 70 1.18 11.14 10.00
C SER A 70 0.05 11.12 8.97
N ASP A 71 -1.03 10.44 9.33
CA ASP A 71 -2.21 10.39 8.48
C ASP A 71 -2.86 11.76 8.32
N VAL A 72 -3.33 12.01 7.10
CA VAL A 72 -4.21 13.14 6.80
C VAL A 72 -5.64 12.62 6.69
N MET A 73 -6.57 13.23 7.41
CA MET A 73 -7.99 12.86 7.35
C MET A 73 -8.56 13.16 5.95
N GLY A 74 -9.09 12.13 5.29
CA GLY A 74 -9.67 12.27 3.95
C GLY A 74 -10.22 10.95 3.40
N LEU A 75 -10.74 11.00 2.17
CA LEU A 75 -11.17 9.79 1.45
C LEU A 75 -10.00 8.86 1.11
N THR A 76 -8.81 9.45 0.95
CA THR A 76 -7.54 8.75 0.75
C THR A 76 -6.53 9.26 1.78
N ALA A 77 -5.52 8.44 2.08
CA ALA A 77 -4.39 8.80 2.94
C ALA A 77 -3.12 8.89 2.08
N PRO A 78 -2.85 10.04 1.43
CA PRO A 78 -1.70 10.18 0.53
C PRO A 78 -0.33 10.23 1.25
N ARG A 79 -0.28 10.16 2.59
CA ARG A 79 0.95 10.27 3.40
C ARG A 79 1.00 9.25 4.55
N ALA A 80 0.95 7.97 4.23
CA ALA A 80 1.21 6.85 5.14
C ALA A 80 2.30 5.93 4.59
#